data_AF-A0A9W8TCL1-F1
#
_entry.id   AF-A0A9W8TCL1-F1
#
_cell.length_a   1.000
_cell.length_b   1.000
_cell.length_c   1.000
_cell.angle_alpha   90.00
_cell.angle_beta   90.00
_cell.angle_gamma   90.00
#
_symmetry.space_group_name_H-M   'P 1'
#
loop_
_entity.id
_entity.type
_entity.pdbx_description
1 polymer ?
#
loop_
_entity_poly.entity_id
_entity_poly.type
_entity_poly.pdbx_seq_one_letter_code
_entity_poly.pdbx_strand_id
1 'polypeptide(L)'
;MAELSACPPSGIARVESSVQLPSVYHTHTTDKEEEESSLYFLACISMRRLLNRVHQLLYARDSGAAFDQSRFPRIVAELQRQLDDWRDVLPASFYFSIDTEETTTEAGGFLRQRYLTCKGVIYRPYLMWMLSDSHVGVNDSGLAIPEALTNSKACLDACLLHALNLRGFSQTVMIDTWICSLSMSGAMLILLAACQVPALKELISHRVTRVGDHLQQLFHHWRSISFGADSPSVERSLGLIEKADGYIKESC
;
A
#
# COMPACT_ATOMS: atom_id res chain seq x y z
N MET A 1 -5.96 -9.01 0.67
CA MET A 1 -7.31 -9.59 0.42
C MET A 1 -7.34 -10.17 -1.00
N ALA A 2 -6.49 -11.17 -1.27
CA ALA A 2 -6.40 -11.89 -2.55
C ALA A 2 -7.08 -13.28 -2.48
N GLU A 3 -7.51 -13.69 -1.28
CA GLU A 3 -8.22 -14.96 -1.02
C GLU A 3 -9.69 -14.92 -1.49
N LEU A 4 -10.24 -13.73 -1.79
CA LEU A 4 -11.67 -13.56 -2.13
C LEU A 4 -11.95 -13.38 -3.63
N SER A 5 -10.92 -13.30 -4.48
CA SER A 5 -11.10 -13.16 -5.94
C SER A 5 -11.69 -14.40 -6.62
N ALA A 6 -11.77 -15.53 -5.91
CA ALA A 6 -12.45 -16.74 -6.38
C ALA A 6 -13.95 -16.77 -6.05
N CYS A 7 -14.45 -15.88 -5.19
CA CYS A 7 -15.87 -15.80 -4.89
C CYS A 7 -16.59 -14.86 -5.87
N PRO A 8 -17.77 -15.24 -6.37
CA PRO A 8 -18.60 -14.33 -7.14
C PRO A 8 -18.93 -13.09 -6.29
N PRO A 9 -18.90 -11.87 -6.87
CA PRO A 9 -19.25 -10.66 -6.14
C PRO A 9 -20.69 -10.80 -5.62
N SER A 10 -20.88 -10.59 -4.32
CA SER A 10 -22.15 -10.82 -3.61
C SER A 10 -23.33 -9.94 -4.06
N GLY A 11 -23.13 -9.07 -5.06
CA GLY A 11 -24.13 -8.13 -5.54
C GLY A 11 -24.42 -6.96 -4.59
N ILE A 12 -23.86 -6.98 -3.37
CA ILE A 12 -24.08 -5.94 -2.34
C ILE A 12 -23.67 -4.55 -2.85
N ALA A 13 -22.63 -4.45 -3.68
CA ALA A 13 -22.21 -3.19 -4.30
C ALA A 13 -23.33 -2.50 -5.11
N ARG A 14 -24.33 -3.25 -5.60
CA ARG A 14 -25.49 -2.70 -6.35
C ARG A 14 -26.57 -2.12 -5.44
N VAL A 15 -26.57 -2.52 -4.16
CA VAL A 15 -27.60 -2.19 -3.16
C VAL A 15 -27.02 -1.26 -2.09
N GLU A 16 -25.71 -1.02 -2.09
CA GLU A 16 -24.98 -0.14 -1.16
C GLU A 16 -25.62 1.25 -1.05
N SER A 17 -26.06 1.84 -2.17
CA SER A 17 -26.71 3.17 -2.20
C SER A 17 -28.15 3.18 -1.67
N SER A 18 -28.76 2.02 -1.42
CA SER A 18 -30.14 1.92 -0.92
C SER A 18 -30.24 1.84 0.60
N VAL A 19 -29.12 1.56 1.29
CA VAL A 19 -29.08 1.54 2.76
C VAL A 19 -28.79 2.95 3.25
N GLN A 20 -29.74 3.54 3.96
CA GLN A 20 -29.54 4.85 4.59
C GLN A 20 -28.49 4.75 5.70
N LEU A 21 -27.61 5.75 5.78
CA LEU A 21 -26.68 5.87 6.89
C LEU A 21 -27.47 6.17 8.19
N PRO A 22 -27.07 5.61 9.34
CA PRO A 22 -27.66 5.98 10.63
C PRO A 22 -27.59 7.50 10.84
N SER A 23 -28.72 8.14 11.13
CA SER A 23 -28.79 9.63 11.17
C SER A 23 -28.43 10.25 12.52
N VAL A 24 -28.49 9.48 13.61
CA VAL A 24 -28.12 9.92 14.96
C VAL A 24 -27.40 8.77 15.65
N TYR A 25 -26.21 9.06 16.15
CA TYR A 25 -25.43 8.19 17.03
C TYR A 25 -24.72 9.09 18.03
N HIS A 26 -24.52 8.58 19.24
CA HIS A 26 -23.76 9.25 20.30
C HIS A 26 -22.71 8.28 20.80
N THR A 27 -21.54 8.30 20.17
CA THR A 27 -20.44 7.36 20.46
C THR A 27 -19.27 8.03 21.17
N HIS A 28 -19.21 9.37 21.21
CA HIS A 28 -18.14 10.12 21.87
C HIS A 28 -18.69 11.13 22.87
N THR A 29 -17.80 11.61 23.75
CA THR A 29 -18.15 12.57 24.81
C THR A 29 -18.44 13.95 24.25
N THR A 30 -17.81 14.32 23.13
CA THR A 30 -17.96 15.62 22.48
C THR A 30 -18.41 15.48 21.03
N ASP A 31 -19.27 16.40 20.59
CA ASP A 31 -19.77 16.43 19.20
C ASP A 31 -18.63 16.56 18.18
N LYS A 32 -17.55 17.27 18.54
CA LYS A 32 -16.37 17.43 17.69
C LYS A 32 -15.64 16.11 17.45
N GLU A 33 -15.37 15.35 18.51
CA GLU A 33 -14.72 14.03 18.39
C GLU A 33 -15.61 13.05 17.63
N GLU A 34 -16.93 13.15 17.80
CA GLU A 34 -17.89 12.35 17.05
C GLU A 34 -17.85 12.67 15.56
N GLU A 35 -17.89 13.95 15.19
CA GLU A 35 -17.77 14.39 13.79
C GLU A 35 -16.44 13.95 13.18
N GLU A 36 -15.32 14.15 13.87
CA GLU A 36 -14.00 13.72 13.40
C GLU A 36 -13.94 12.19 13.22
N SER A 37 -14.41 11.40 14.19
CA SER A 37 -14.47 9.95 14.06
C SER A 37 -15.32 9.49 12.88
N SER A 38 -16.42 10.20 12.60
CA SER A 38 -17.30 9.95 11.46
C SER A 38 -16.61 10.22 10.12
N LEU A 39 -15.93 11.37 10.02
CA LEU A 39 -15.15 11.75 8.84
C LEU A 39 -13.98 10.78 8.62
N TYR A 40 -13.30 10.34 9.69
CA TYR A 40 -12.25 9.33 9.62
C TYR A 40 -12.78 8.00 9.07
N PHE A 41 -13.95 7.56 9.55
CA PHE A 41 -14.60 6.35 9.06
C PHE A 41 -14.97 6.46 7.56
N LEU A 42 -15.52 7.60 7.14
CA LEU A 42 -15.81 7.88 5.72
C LEU A 42 -14.54 7.92 4.86
N ALA A 43 -13.43 8.48 5.37
CA ALA A 43 -12.14 8.46 4.71
C ALA A 43 -11.64 7.01 4.52
N CYS A 44 -11.81 6.15 5.54
CA CYS A 44 -11.45 4.73 5.46
C CYS A 44 -12.30 3.96 4.44
N ILE A 45 -13.62 4.20 4.40
CA ILE A 45 -14.52 3.58 3.41
C ILE A 45 -14.17 4.04 1.99
N SER A 46 -14.03 5.34 1.76
CA SER A 46 -13.71 5.89 0.44
C SER A 46 -12.37 5.35 -0.08
N MET A 47 -11.36 5.26 0.78
CA MET A 47 -10.08 4.63 0.44
C MET A 47 -10.22 3.15 0.10
N ARG A 48 -11.03 2.38 0.85
CA ARG A 48 -11.31 0.98 0.53
C ARG A 48 -11.98 0.83 -0.84
N ARG A 49 -12.94 1.71 -1.16
CA ARG A 49 -13.62 1.72 -2.47
C ARG A 49 -12.67 2.04 -3.61
N LEU A 50 -11.77 3.02 -3.41
CA LEU A 50 -10.73 3.35 -4.39
C LEU A 50 -9.80 2.15 -4.61
N LEU A 51 -9.30 1.52 -3.56
CA LEU A 51 -8.43 0.34 -3.66
C LEU A 51 -9.13 -0.83 -4.38
N ASN A 52 -10.41 -1.07 -4.10
CA ASN A 52 -11.19 -2.08 -4.81
C ASN A 52 -11.32 -1.76 -6.31
N ARG A 53 -11.54 -0.47 -6.66
CA ARG A 53 -11.56 -0.02 -8.06
C ARG A 53 -10.21 -0.24 -8.74
N VAL A 54 -9.09 0.08 -8.08
CA VAL A 54 -7.73 -0.21 -8.58
C VAL A 54 -7.59 -1.71 -8.87
N HIS A 55 -7.99 -2.57 -7.93
CA HIS A 55 -7.94 -4.02 -8.12
C HIS A 55 -8.79 -4.50 -9.29
N GLN A 56 -10.01 -4.01 -9.42
CA GLN A 56 -10.91 -4.38 -10.52
C GLN A 56 -10.39 -3.91 -11.88
N LEU A 57 -9.92 -2.67 -11.99
CA LEU A 57 -9.49 -2.11 -13.27
C LEU A 57 -8.13 -2.65 -13.73
N LEU A 58 -7.20 -2.90 -12.80
CA LEU A 58 -5.85 -3.33 -13.17
C LEU A 58 -5.67 -4.85 -13.12
N TYR A 59 -6.29 -5.54 -12.16
CA TYR A 59 -5.96 -6.93 -11.81
C TYR A 59 -7.13 -7.92 -11.95
N ALA A 60 -8.30 -7.50 -12.42
CA ALA A 60 -9.40 -8.43 -12.66
C ALA A 60 -8.97 -9.53 -13.64
N ARG A 61 -9.34 -10.77 -13.32
CA ARG A 61 -9.12 -11.91 -14.20
C ARG A 61 -9.83 -11.66 -15.53
N ASP A 62 -9.13 -11.87 -16.63
CA ASP A 62 -9.62 -11.75 -18.02
C ASP A 62 -9.95 -10.32 -18.52
N SER A 63 -10.09 -9.31 -17.65
CA SER A 63 -10.41 -7.93 -18.05
C SER A 63 -9.48 -6.85 -17.48
N GLY A 64 -8.48 -7.23 -16.69
CA GLY A 64 -7.54 -6.32 -16.05
C GLY A 64 -6.68 -5.59 -17.07
N ALA A 65 -6.65 -4.26 -16.99
CA ALA A 65 -5.90 -3.42 -17.91
C ALA A 65 -4.39 -3.56 -17.77
N ALA A 66 -3.87 -4.18 -16.70
CA ALA A 66 -2.42 -4.44 -16.57
C ALA A 66 -1.84 -5.25 -17.76
N PHE A 67 -2.69 -5.96 -18.51
CA PHE A 67 -2.30 -6.71 -19.70
C PHE A 67 -2.72 -6.02 -21.02
N ASP A 68 -3.51 -4.93 -20.95
CA ASP A 68 -3.94 -4.13 -22.11
C ASP A 68 -3.12 -2.84 -22.20
N GLN A 69 -2.04 -2.91 -22.98
CA GLN A 69 -1.04 -1.86 -23.14
C GLN A 69 -1.62 -0.54 -23.67
N SER A 70 -2.72 -0.59 -24.42
CA SER A 70 -3.33 0.61 -25.02
C SER A 70 -4.07 1.46 -23.99
N ARG A 71 -4.67 0.81 -22.98
CA ARG A 71 -5.49 1.46 -21.95
C ARG A 71 -4.75 1.62 -20.64
N PHE A 72 -3.73 0.79 -20.40
CA PHE A 72 -2.99 0.73 -19.14
C PHE A 72 -2.47 2.10 -18.66
N PRO A 73 -1.71 2.88 -19.46
CA PRO A 73 -1.16 4.15 -18.98
C PRO A 73 -2.24 5.16 -18.58
N ARG A 74 -3.32 5.24 -19.37
CA ARG A 74 -4.45 6.14 -19.10
C ARG A 74 -5.19 5.76 -17.83
N ILE A 75 -5.39 4.46 -17.60
CA ILE A 75 -6.05 3.96 -16.39
C ILE A 75 -5.19 4.23 -15.15
N VAL A 76 -3.87 4.00 -15.23
CA VAL A 76 -2.95 4.30 -14.13
C VAL A 76 -2.94 5.79 -13.81
N ALA A 77 -2.84 6.66 -14.82
CA ALA A 77 -2.85 8.11 -14.64
C ALA A 77 -4.15 8.59 -13.97
N GLU A 78 -5.30 8.06 -14.41
CA GLU A 78 -6.60 8.42 -13.83
C GLU A 78 -6.77 7.88 -12.39
N LEU A 79 -6.30 6.67 -12.10
CA LEU A 79 -6.31 6.12 -10.74
C LEU A 79 -5.40 6.90 -9.80
N GLN A 80 -4.22 7.33 -10.27
CA GLN A 80 -3.34 8.20 -9.49
C GLN A 80 -4.02 9.55 -9.21
N ARG A 81 -4.64 10.16 -10.22
CA ARG A 81 -5.36 11.43 -10.07
C ARG A 81 -6.46 11.31 -9.00
N GLN A 82 -7.27 10.24 -9.04
CA GLN A 82 -8.30 9.97 -8.03
C GLN A 82 -7.72 9.77 -6.63
N LEU A 83 -6.53 9.18 -6.52
CA LEU A 83 -5.85 8.98 -5.24
C LEU A 83 -5.32 10.30 -4.67
N ASP A 84 -4.81 11.19 -5.51
CA ASP A 84 -4.38 12.53 -5.11
C ASP A 84 -5.60 13.41 -4.75
N ASP A 85 -6.64 13.42 -5.57
CA ASP A 85 -7.90 14.11 -5.27
C ASP A 85 -8.49 13.66 -3.92
N TRP A 86 -8.45 12.34 -3.63
CA TRP A 86 -8.91 11.80 -2.35
C TRP A 86 -8.13 12.37 -1.16
N ARG A 87 -6.80 12.54 -1.30
CA ARG A 87 -5.96 13.11 -0.24
C ARG A 87 -6.26 14.59 -0.04
N ASP A 88 -6.48 15.32 -1.13
CA ASP A 88 -6.66 16.78 -1.10
C ASP A 88 -8.01 17.20 -0.47
N VAL A 89 -9.02 16.32 -0.49
CA VAL A 89 -10.32 16.58 0.15
C VAL A 89 -10.39 16.13 1.61
N LEU A 90 -9.30 15.60 2.18
CA LEU A 90 -9.30 15.20 3.59
C LEU A 90 -9.40 16.44 4.50
N PRO A 91 -10.17 16.35 5.60
CA PRO A 91 -10.17 17.37 6.65
C PRO A 91 -8.76 17.66 7.20
N ALA A 92 -8.54 18.88 7.66
CA ALA A 92 -7.24 19.32 8.19
C ALA A 92 -6.71 18.46 9.35
N SER A 93 -7.60 17.87 10.16
CA SER A 93 -7.25 16.93 11.25
C SER A 93 -6.62 15.63 10.77
N PHE A 94 -6.80 15.28 9.48
CA PHE A 94 -6.25 14.09 8.83
C PHE A 94 -5.18 14.41 7.79
N TYR A 95 -4.76 15.67 7.71
CA TYR A 95 -3.69 16.06 6.81
C TYR A 95 -2.40 15.26 7.11
N PHE A 96 -1.70 14.88 6.04
CA PHE A 96 -0.40 14.26 6.13
C PHE A 96 0.46 14.65 4.92
N SER A 97 1.78 14.73 5.14
CA SER A 97 2.79 14.89 4.10
C SER A 97 3.26 13.53 3.55
N ILE A 98 3.81 13.52 2.33
CA ILE A 98 4.35 12.32 1.67
C ILE A 98 5.86 12.24 1.94
N ASP A 99 6.22 12.11 3.21
CA ASP A 99 7.58 11.98 3.70
C ASP A 99 7.63 10.97 4.86
N THR A 100 8.69 11.01 5.67
CA THR A 100 8.85 10.16 6.85
C THR A 100 8.63 10.90 8.17
N GLU A 101 8.18 12.16 8.13
CA GLU A 101 7.87 12.94 9.32
C GLU A 101 6.66 12.36 10.05
N GLU A 102 6.58 12.62 11.35
CA GLU A 102 5.45 12.16 12.15
C GLU A 102 4.20 12.97 11.81
N THR A 103 3.07 12.28 11.66
CA THR A 103 1.79 12.94 11.48
C THR A 103 1.25 13.45 12.81
N THR A 104 0.49 14.54 12.78
CA THR A 104 -0.12 15.13 13.99
C THR A 104 -1.05 14.16 14.71
N THR A 105 -1.75 13.31 13.96
CA THR A 105 -2.72 12.36 14.50
C THR A 105 -2.42 10.93 14.03
N GLU A 106 -2.82 9.93 14.82
CA GLU A 106 -2.76 8.51 14.41
C GLU A 106 -3.61 8.26 13.16
N ALA A 107 -4.79 8.90 13.09
CA ALA A 107 -5.69 8.84 11.94
C ALA A 107 -5.00 9.31 10.64
N GLY A 108 -4.33 10.47 10.66
CA GLY A 108 -3.57 10.97 9.51
C GLY A 108 -2.43 10.01 9.12
N GLY A 109 -1.74 9.43 10.10
CA GLY A 109 -0.69 8.44 9.87
C GLY A 109 -1.19 7.15 9.23
N PHE A 110 -2.34 6.63 9.67
CA PHE A 110 -2.98 5.47 9.08
C PHE A 110 -3.47 5.76 7.65
N LEU A 111 -4.10 6.91 7.42
CA LEU A 111 -4.54 7.33 6.10
C LEU A 111 -3.36 7.52 5.13
N ARG A 112 -2.22 8.05 5.61
CA ARG A 112 -0.97 8.09 4.85
C ARG A 112 -0.50 6.69 4.44
N GLN A 113 -0.53 5.73 5.37
CA GLN A 113 -0.17 4.35 5.04
C GLN A 113 -1.08 3.80 3.93
N ARG A 114 -2.41 3.99 4.04
CA ARG A 114 -3.36 3.54 3.01
C ARG A 114 -3.12 4.19 1.66
N TYR A 115 -2.82 5.50 1.63
CA TYR A 115 -2.45 6.22 0.43
C TYR A 115 -1.20 5.62 -0.23
N LEU A 116 -0.12 5.41 0.55
CA LEU A 116 1.14 4.87 0.03
C LEU A 116 0.98 3.43 -0.48
N THR A 117 0.23 2.58 0.24
CA THR A 117 -0.09 1.22 -0.23
C THR A 117 -0.89 1.27 -1.54
N CYS A 118 -1.91 2.11 -1.63
CA CYS A 118 -2.73 2.25 -2.84
C CYS A 118 -1.88 2.72 -4.04
N LYS A 119 -1.01 3.72 -3.83
CA LYS A 119 -0.07 4.21 -4.84
C LYS A 119 0.86 3.10 -5.32
N GLY A 120 1.43 2.32 -4.39
CA GLY A 120 2.23 1.15 -4.73
C GLY A 120 1.46 0.16 -5.60
N VAL A 121 0.21 -0.17 -5.25
CA VAL A 121 -0.64 -1.10 -6.03
C VAL A 121 -0.97 -0.55 -7.44
N ILE A 122 -1.19 0.76 -7.59
CA ILE A 122 -1.46 1.39 -8.88
C ILE A 122 -0.26 1.22 -9.84
N TYR A 123 0.95 1.48 -9.37
CA TYR A 123 2.16 1.47 -10.20
C TYR A 123 2.85 0.10 -10.29
N ARG A 124 2.50 -0.85 -9.43
CA ARG A 124 3.13 -2.19 -9.39
C ARG A 124 3.19 -2.92 -10.74
N PRO A 125 2.24 -2.80 -11.69
CA PRO A 125 2.36 -3.51 -12.96
C PRO A 125 3.54 -2.99 -13.80
N TYR A 126 3.87 -1.69 -13.76
CA TYR A 126 5.08 -1.14 -14.39
C TYR A 126 6.34 -1.77 -13.79
N LEU A 127 6.40 -1.88 -12.47
CA LEU A 127 7.53 -2.50 -11.78
C LEU A 127 7.65 -3.99 -12.13
N MET A 128 6.53 -4.73 -12.18
CA MET A 128 6.55 -6.15 -12.55
C MET A 128 6.99 -6.37 -14.00
N TRP A 129 6.61 -5.48 -14.92
CA TRP A 129 7.14 -5.48 -16.28
C TRP A 129 8.66 -5.28 -16.27
N MET A 130 9.15 -4.32 -15.49
CA MET A 130 10.60 -4.09 -15.32
C MET A 130 11.35 -5.23 -14.62
N LEU A 131 10.69 -6.05 -13.82
CA LEU A 131 11.31 -7.21 -13.15
C LEU A 131 11.24 -8.49 -14.01
N SER A 132 10.35 -8.51 -15.02
CA SER A 132 10.26 -9.64 -15.94
C SER A 132 11.38 -9.60 -16.97
N ASP A 133 11.92 -10.76 -17.37
CA ASP A 133 13.00 -10.93 -18.36
C ASP A 133 12.59 -10.52 -19.80
N SER A 134 11.45 -9.83 -19.94
CA SER A 134 10.85 -9.38 -21.20
C SER A 134 11.53 -8.12 -21.79
N HIS A 135 12.60 -7.62 -21.16
CA HIS A 135 13.42 -6.50 -21.68
C HIS A 135 14.12 -6.82 -23.00
N VAL A 136 14.21 -8.10 -23.37
CA VAL A 136 14.94 -8.56 -24.56
C VAL A 136 14.07 -8.47 -25.83
N GLY A 137 12.81 -8.01 -25.75
CA GLY A 137 11.89 -7.88 -26.89
C GLY A 137 11.29 -6.48 -27.03
N VAL A 138 12.11 -5.45 -27.19
CA VAL A 138 11.76 -4.00 -27.19
C VAL A 138 10.75 -3.57 -28.29
N ASN A 139 10.25 -4.46 -29.15
CA ASN A 139 9.44 -4.05 -30.30
C ASN A 139 7.92 -4.33 -30.22
N ASP A 140 7.42 -5.05 -29.21
CA ASP A 140 6.01 -5.52 -29.23
C ASP A 140 5.15 -5.06 -28.04
N SER A 141 5.70 -4.28 -27.10
CA SER A 141 5.00 -3.91 -25.85
C SER A 141 4.40 -2.50 -25.81
N GLY A 142 4.63 -1.66 -26.83
CA GLY A 142 4.05 -0.31 -26.96
C GLY A 142 4.38 0.71 -25.86
N LEU A 143 4.98 0.29 -24.75
CA LEU A 143 5.37 1.09 -23.59
C LEU A 143 6.83 1.50 -23.70
N ALA A 144 7.09 2.81 -23.66
CA ALA A 144 8.44 3.32 -23.72
C ALA A 144 9.20 3.00 -22.42
N ILE A 145 10.41 2.43 -22.54
CA ILE A 145 11.28 2.10 -21.38
C ILE A 145 11.42 3.27 -20.39
N PRO A 146 11.61 4.54 -20.82
CA PRO A 146 11.70 5.67 -19.88
C PRO A 146 10.43 5.92 -19.08
N GLU A 147 9.25 5.72 -19.68
CA GLU A 147 7.97 5.84 -18.99
C GLU A 147 7.84 4.76 -17.93
N ALA A 148 8.20 3.52 -18.28
CA ALA A 148 8.15 2.40 -17.35
C ALA A 148 9.12 2.55 -16.18
N LEU A 149 10.33 3.07 -16.41
CA LEU A 149 11.29 3.39 -15.33
C LEU A 149 10.74 4.46 -14.38
N THR A 150 10.16 5.53 -14.92
CA THR A 150 9.58 6.63 -14.13
C THR A 150 8.45 6.11 -13.23
N ASN A 151 7.54 5.31 -13.78
CA ASN A 151 6.42 4.73 -13.03
C ASN A 151 6.86 3.63 -12.06
N SER A 152 7.91 2.86 -12.41
CA SER A 152 8.52 1.89 -11.49
C SER A 152 9.15 2.59 -10.29
N LYS A 153 9.81 3.74 -10.50
CA LYS A 153 10.30 4.58 -9.40
C LYS A 153 9.16 5.00 -8.48
N ALA A 154 8.03 5.45 -9.03
CA ALA A 154 6.87 5.83 -8.21
C ALA A 154 6.35 4.66 -7.36
N CYS A 155 6.35 3.44 -7.89
CA CYS A 155 6.03 2.22 -7.12
C CYS A 155 7.05 1.97 -5.99
N LEU A 156 8.35 2.07 -6.29
CA LEU A 156 9.43 1.82 -5.33
C LEU A 156 9.44 2.85 -4.21
N ASP A 157 9.30 4.13 -4.54
CA ASP A 157 9.21 5.22 -3.55
C ASP A 157 7.99 5.02 -2.63
N ALA A 158 6.84 4.66 -3.19
CA ALA A 158 5.63 4.38 -2.40
C ALA A 158 5.83 3.17 -1.47
N CYS A 159 6.46 2.10 -1.97
CA CYS A 159 6.78 0.90 -1.19
C CYS A 159 7.76 1.20 -0.05
N LEU A 160 8.82 1.94 -0.35
CA LEU A 160 9.83 2.38 0.60
C LEU A 160 9.22 3.27 1.70
N LEU A 161 8.49 4.31 1.30
CA LEU A 161 7.84 5.21 2.25
C LEU A 161 6.77 4.49 3.07
N HIS A 162 6.03 3.55 2.48
CA HIS A 162 5.05 2.76 3.22
C HIS A 162 5.71 1.98 4.35
N ALA A 163 6.81 1.29 4.05
CA ALA A 163 7.54 0.52 5.05
C ALA A 163 8.16 1.41 6.13
N LEU A 164 8.78 2.53 5.75
CA LEU A 164 9.37 3.50 6.69
C LEU A 164 8.33 4.24 7.54
N ASN A 165 7.07 4.32 7.10
CA ASN A 165 5.97 4.95 7.82
C ASN A 165 5.07 3.97 8.56
N LEU A 166 5.43 2.69 8.61
CA LEU A 166 4.74 1.75 9.49
C LEU A 166 4.98 2.15 10.95
N ARG A 167 3.90 2.27 11.73
CA ARG A 167 3.87 2.76 13.12
C ARG A 167 2.85 1.95 13.92
N GLY A 168 3.03 1.88 15.24
CA GLY A 168 2.20 1.09 16.15
C GLY A 168 0.86 1.72 16.49
N PHE A 169 -0.02 1.92 15.51
CA PHE A 169 -1.39 2.36 15.79
C PHE A 169 -2.15 1.26 16.53
N SER A 170 -2.96 1.63 17.52
CA SER A 170 -3.69 0.69 18.40
C SER A 170 -4.41 -0.44 17.65
N GLN A 171 -5.17 -0.09 16.61
CA GLN A 171 -5.87 -1.05 15.74
C GLN A 171 -4.89 -1.96 14.97
N THR A 172 -3.76 -1.41 14.51
CA THR A 172 -2.77 -2.14 13.72
C THR A 172 -2.03 -3.17 14.57
N VAL A 173 -1.64 -2.79 15.78
CA VAL A 173 -0.93 -3.67 16.73
C VAL A 173 -1.84 -4.81 17.20
N MET A 174 -3.08 -4.50 17.59
CA MET A 174 -3.96 -5.52 18.19
C MET A 174 -4.62 -6.46 17.18
N ILE A 175 -4.96 -5.99 15.98
CA ILE A 175 -5.80 -6.74 15.04
C ILE A 175 -4.99 -7.19 13.80
N ASP A 176 -4.18 -6.29 13.25
CA ASP A 176 -3.60 -6.46 11.91
C ASP A 176 -2.12 -6.88 11.92
N THR A 177 -1.50 -7.18 13.07
CA THR A 177 -0.05 -7.48 13.16
C THR A 177 0.40 -8.54 12.15
N TRP A 178 -0.36 -9.63 11.97
CA TRP A 178 -0.04 -10.69 11.00
C TRP A 178 -0.22 -10.25 9.54
N ILE A 179 -1.21 -9.40 9.26
CA ILE A 179 -1.44 -8.83 7.92
C ILE A 179 -0.31 -7.87 7.58
N CYS A 180 0.07 -7.02 8.53
CA CYS A 180 1.15 -6.06 8.38
C CYS A 180 2.49 -6.77 8.21
N SER A 181 2.79 -7.79 9.00
CA SER A 181 4.05 -8.54 8.85
C SER A 181 4.15 -9.19 7.48
N LEU A 182 3.07 -9.82 6.99
CA LEU A 182 3.03 -10.41 5.66
C LEU A 182 3.19 -9.34 4.57
N SER A 183 2.46 -8.23 4.66
CA SER A 183 2.57 -7.11 3.72
C SER A 183 3.99 -6.53 3.68
N MET A 184 4.64 -6.38 4.83
CA MET A 184 5.99 -5.83 4.93
C MET A 184 7.05 -6.80 4.42
N SER A 185 6.90 -8.11 4.64
CA SER A 185 7.77 -9.08 3.99
C SER A 185 7.65 -9.01 2.47
N GLY A 186 6.43 -8.83 1.93
CA GLY A 186 6.21 -8.59 0.50
C GLY A 186 6.88 -7.29 0.01
N ALA A 187 6.79 -6.20 0.77
CA ALA A 187 7.47 -4.94 0.45
C ALA A 187 9.00 -5.11 0.42
N MET A 188 9.57 -5.81 1.39
CA MET A 188 11.01 -6.11 1.43
C MET A 188 11.46 -6.94 0.24
N LEU A 189 10.68 -7.95 -0.18
CA LEU A 189 10.99 -8.75 -1.36
C LEU A 189 10.92 -7.94 -2.65
N ILE A 190 9.99 -7.00 -2.77
CA ILE A 190 9.91 -6.06 -3.91
C ILE A 190 11.15 -5.17 -3.97
N LEU A 191 11.55 -4.60 -2.83
CA LEU A 191 12.75 -3.75 -2.72
C LEU A 191 14.02 -4.54 -3.05
N LEU A 192 14.14 -5.77 -2.54
CA LEU A 192 15.24 -6.67 -2.85
C LEU A 192 15.31 -6.98 -4.34
N ALA A 193 14.19 -7.39 -4.96
CA ALA A 193 14.14 -7.71 -6.38
C ALA A 193 14.57 -6.50 -7.25
N ALA A 194 14.16 -5.30 -6.85
CA ALA A 194 14.57 -4.08 -7.55
C ALA A 194 16.06 -3.74 -7.36
N CYS A 195 16.66 -4.00 -6.19
CA CYS A 195 18.12 -3.88 -6.00
C CYS A 195 18.92 -4.83 -6.91
N GLN A 196 18.33 -5.95 -7.37
CA GLN A 196 19.00 -6.89 -8.28
C GLN A 196 18.97 -6.48 -9.76
N VAL A 197 18.14 -5.50 -10.14
CA VAL A 197 18.03 -5.02 -11.52
C VAL A 197 18.77 -3.68 -11.65
N PRO A 198 19.87 -3.58 -12.43
CA PRO A 198 20.71 -2.37 -12.48
C PRO A 198 19.93 -1.07 -12.74
N ALA A 199 19.02 -1.09 -13.72
CA ALA A 199 18.23 0.09 -14.08
C ALA A 199 17.24 0.53 -12.98
N LEU A 200 16.77 -0.40 -12.13
CA LEU A 200 15.90 -0.08 -11.00
C LEU A 200 16.70 0.30 -9.77
N LYS A 201 17.85 -0.34 -9.54
CA LYS A 201 18.76 -0.06 -8.43
C LYS A 201 19.14 1.42 -8.37
N GLU A 202 19.48 2.02 -9.52
CA GLU A 202 19.84 3.45 -9.61
C GLU A 202 18.69 4.39 -9.19
N LEU A 203 17.43 3.92 -9.24
CA LEU A 203 16.24 4.71 -8.89
C LEU A 203 15.88 4.62 -7.40
N ILE A 204 16.40 3.61 -6.69
CA ILE A 204 16.07 3.35 -5.28
C ILE A 204 16.83 4.32 -4.38
N SER A 205 16.13 4.93 -3.43
CA SER A 205 16.78 5.75 -2.41
C SER A 205 17.66 4.88 -1.49
N HIS A 206 18.85 5.37 -1.17
CA HIS A 206 19.77 4.74 -0.21
C HIS A 206 19.13 4.49 1.18
N ARG A 207 17.99 5.13 1.49
CA ARG A 207 17.18 4.85 2.68
C ARG A 207 16.64 3.42 2.73
N VAL A 208 16.69 2.67 1.64
CA VAL A 208 16.28 1.25 1.58
C VAL A 208 16.99 0.38 2.61
N THR A 209 18.26 0.66 2.93
CA THR A 209 19.05 -0.09 3.91
C THR A 209 18.59 0.11 5.37
N ARG A 210 17.75 1.12 5.63
CA ARG A 210 17.18 1.39 6.96
C ARG A 210 15.85 0.67 7.19
N VAL A 211 15.24 0.13 6.13
CA VAL A 211 13.88 -0.41 6.20
C VAL A 211 13.83 -1.67 7.05
N GLY A 212 14.76 -2.61 6.85
CA GLY A 212 14.76 -3.86 7.60
C GLY A 212 14.96 -3.63 9.09
N ASP A 213 15.92 -2.80 9.48
CA ASP A 213 16.17 -2.45 10.89
C ASP A 213 14.92 -1.81 11.53
N HIS A 214 14.27 -0.87 10.82
CA HIS A 214 13.04 -0.22 11.28
C HIS A 214 11.91 -1.22 11.50
N LEU A 215 11.65 -2.09 10.53
CA LEU A 215 10.57 -3.08 10.60
C LEU A 215 10.82 -4.12 11.69
N GLN A 216 12.05 -4.60 11.83
CA GLN A 216 12.42 -5.57 12.87
C GLN A 216 12.18 -4.99 14.26
N GLN A 217 12.70 -3.79 14.54
CA GLN A 217 12.49 -3.11 15.82
C GLN A 217 11.00 -2.91 16.11
N LEU A 218 10.24 -2.48 15.11
CA LEU A 218 8.81 -2.22 15.23
C LEU A 218 8.01 -3.49 15.58
N PHE A 219 8.22 -4.59 14.85
CA PHE A 219 7.48 -5.83 15.11
C PHE A 219 7.93 -6.54 16.38
N HIS A 220 9.20 -6.43 16.78
CA HIS A 220 9.65 -6.88 18.10
C HIS A 220 8.93 -6.12 19.21
N HIS A 221 8.77 -4.81 19.06
CA HIS A 221 8.00 -4.01 20.00
C HIS A 221 6.52 -4.42 20.03
N TRP A 222 5.87 -4.60 18.88
CA TRP A 222 4.46 -5.01 18.82
C TRP A 222 4.22 -6.39 19.45
N ARG A 223 5.16 -7.32 19.28
CA ARG A 223 5.13 -8.64 19.93
C ARG A 223 5.19 -8.56 21.44
N SER A 224 5.94 -7.61 22.00
CA SER A 224 6.01 -7.41 23.45
C SER A 224 4.70 -6.89 24.06
N ILE A 225 3.87 -6.22 23.25
CA ILE A 225 2.59 -5.61 23.68
C ILE A 225 1.40 -6.53 23.41
N SER A 226 1.46 -7.34 22.35
CA SER A 226 0.33 -8.16 21.91
C SER A 226 0.15 -9.40 22.79
N PHE A 227 -1.05 -9.59 23.35
CA PHE A 227 -1.43 -10.80 24.08
C PHE A 227 -1.53 -11.99 23.10
N GLY A 228 -0.44 -12.74 22.93
CA GLY A 228 -0.36 -13.91 22.03
C GLY A 228 0.89 -13.95 21.17
N ALA A 229 2.07 -13.81 21.79
CA ALA A 229 3.37 -13.53 21.18
C ALA A 229 3.83 -14.46 20.04
N ASP A 230 3.25 -15.65 19.91
CA ASP A 230 3.78 -16.72 19.05
C ASP A 230 2.88 -17.03 17.85
N SER A 231 2.62 -16.04 17.00
CA SER A 231 2.08 -16.32 15.66
C SER A 231 3.20 -16.83 14.74
N PRO A 232 3.13 -18.09 14.24
CA PRO A 232 4.14 -18.62 13.33
C PRO A 232 4.20 -17.85 12.00
N SER A 233 3.08 -17.23 11.60
CA SER A 233 3.03 -16.40 10.40
C SER A 233 3.84 -15.12 10.56
N VAL A 234 3.75 -14.49 11.73
CA VAL A 234 4.54 -13.28 12.04
C VAL A 234 6.02 -13.64 12.12
N GLU A 235 6.37 -14.76 12.75
CA GLU A 235 7.75 -15.24 12.85
C GLU A 235 8.38 -15.48 11.48
N ARG A 236 7.68 -16.20 10.60
CA ARG A 236 8.14 -16.42 9.22
C ARG A 236 8.30 -15.11 8.45
N SER A 237 7.36 -14.17 8.62
CA SER A 237 7.43 -12.86 7.97
C SER A 237 8.67 -12.09 8.43
N LEU A 238 8.99 -12.12 9.72
CA LEU A 238 10.18 -11.48 10.27
C LEU A 238 11.47 -12.12 9.77
N GLY A 239 11.55 -13.45 9.74
CA GLY A 239 12.70 -14.14 9.16
C GLY A 239 12.91 -13.82 7.67
N LEU A 240 11.83 -13.58 6.91
CA LEU A 240 11.93 -13.10 5.53
C LEU A 240 12.42 -11.66 5.45
N ILE A 241 11.94 -10.77 6.32
CA ILE A 241 12.38 -9.37 6.39
C ILE A 241 13.87 -9.31 6.72
N GLU A 242 14.34 -10.07 7.71
CA GLU A 242 15.74 -10.13 8.13
C GLU A 242 16.65 -10.62 7.00
N LYS A 243 16.28 -11.72 6.33
CA LYS A 243 17.05 -12.23 5.19
C LYS A 243 17.09 -11.24 4.04
N ALA A 244 15.94 -10.65 3.69
CA ALA A 244 15.88 -9.67 2.62
C ALA A 244 16.72 -8.42 2.93
N ASP A 245 16.70 -7.95 4.18
CA ASP A 245 17.51 -6.83 4.63
C ASP A 245 19.02 -7.10 4.48
N GLY A 246 19.48 -8.30 4.87
CA GLY A 246 20.87 -8.72 4.68
C GLY A 246 21.30 -8.61 3.21
N TYR A 247 20.52 -9.21 2.30
CA TYR A 247 20.81 -9.13 0.86
C TYR A 247 20.73 -7.71 0.29
N ILE A 248 19.78 -6.89 0.75
CA ILE A 248 19.68 -5.48 0.33
C ILE A 248 20.94 -4.72 0.75
N LYS A 249 21.40 -4.87 1.99
CA LYS A 249 22.62 -4.20 2.51
C LYS A 249 23.88 -4.61 1.76
N GLU A 250 23.95 -5.86 1.28
CA GLU A 250 25.04 -6.32 0.42
C GLU A 250 24.96 -5.78 -1.01
N SER A 251 23.73 -5.55 -1.50
CA SER A 251 23.48 -5.27 -2.92
C SER A 251 23.37 -3.79 -3.28
N CYS A 252 23.04 -2.88 -2.37
CA CYS A 252 22.52 -1.54 -2.73
C CYS A 252 23.44 -0.32 -2.43
#